data_AF-A0A2S4LA05-F1
#
_entry.id   AF-A0A2S4LA05-F1
#
_cell.length_a   1.000
_cell.length_b   1.000
_cell.length_c   1.000
_cell.angle_alpha   90.00
_cell.angle_beta   90.00
_cell.angle_gamma   90.00
#
_symmetry.space_group_name_H-M   'P 1'
#
loop_
_entity.id
_entity.type
_entity.pdbx_description
1 polymer ?
#
loop_
_entity_poly.entity_id
_entity_poly.type
_entity_poly.pdbx_seq_one_letter_code
_entity_poly.pdbx_strand_id
1 'polypeptide(L)'
;MRSIGRLSPRSFASGRSCSRLCPLAPQGPRSQPPLPPSIHRPRLSSRHGSKHSFSTCTQRHSSNMADAGAWGAWQVQPSTFTQLVVDSMQKLYPEELAARSWDNVGLLVGNAEAQGKKPKVLVTNDLTYQVAIDAIKQDVSVIVSYHPFIFSGLKSITNKDPQQATLLHLARAGIAVYCPHTAVDAAPQGLNTWLADIIAGPHPSARS
;
A
#
# COMPACT_ATOMS: atom_id res chain seq x y z
N MET A 1 -18.19 29.80 -37.77
CA MET A 1 -18.10 31.13 -37.12
C MET A 1 -19.32 31.35 -36.23
N ARG A 2 -19.18 31.13 -34.93
CA ARG A 2 -20.13 31.59 -33.92
C ARG A 2 -19.35 32.17 -32.75
N SER A 3 -19.82 33.35 -32.35
CA SER A 3 -19.28 34.37 -31.46
C SER A 3 -18.71 33.88 -30.12
N ILE A 4 -17.55 34.43 -29.79
CA ILE A 4 -16.82 34.35 -28.52
C ILE A 4 -17.49 35.30 -27.51
N GLY A 5 -17.93 34.77 -26.35
CA GLY A 5 -18.44 35.56 -25.23
C GLY A 5 -17.29 36.03 -24.33
N ARG A 6 -17.14 37.35 -24.20
CA ARG A 6 -16.14 38.04 -23.36
C ARG A 6 -16.35 37.81 -21.87
N LEU A 7 -15.27 37.51 -21.17
CA LEU A 7 -15.10 37.64 -19.72
C LEU A 7 -14.90 39.11 -19.34
N SER A 8 -15.46 39.51 -18.19
CA SER A 8 -15.15 40.78 -17.50
C SER A 8 -14.62 40.48 -16.10
N PRO A 9 -13.59 41.19 -15.61
CA PRO A 9 -12.93 40.90 -14.33
C PRO A 9 -13.72 41.51 -13.16
N ARG A 10 -13.68 40.85 -12.00
CA ARG A 10 -14.06 41.47 -10.72
C ARG A 10 -12.95 41.32 -9.70
N SER A 11 -12.73 42.43 -9.00
CA SER A 11 -11.59 42.79 -8.16
C SER A 11 -11.37 41.94 -6.92
N PHE A 12 -10.09 41.91 -6.55
CA PHE A 12 -9.55 41.67 -5.21
C PHE A 12 -10.11 42.65 -4.15
N ALA A 13 -10.48 42.12 -2.98
CA ALA A 13 -10.43 42.81 -1.67
C ALA A 13 -10.49 41.74 -0.54
N SER A 14 -9.34 41.36 0.02
CA SER A 14 -8.89 41.66 1.39
C SER A 14 -9.86 41.34 2.54
N GLY A 15 -9.51 40.28 3.28
CA GLY A 15 -9.44 40.21 4.75
C GLY A 15 -10.58 40.74 5.61
N ARG A 16 -11.18 39.84 6.40
CA ARG A 16 -11.36 40.03 7.85
C ARG A 16 -11.68 38.70 8.53
N SER A 17 -10.84 38.39 9.51
CA SER A 17 -11.01 37.38 10.55
C SER A 17 -12.34 37.59 11.29
N CYS A 18 -13.12 36.53 11.48
CA CYS A 18 -14.28 36.54 12.37
C CYS A 18 -14.18 35.34 13.31
N SER A 19 -13.41 35.55 14.39
CA SER A 19 -13.39 34.72 15.59
C SER A 19 -14.74 34.83 16.31
N ARG A 20 -15.58 33.81 16.19
CA ARG A 20 -16.72 33.64 17.11
C ARG A 20 -16.26 32.87 18.34
N LEU A 21 -16.29 33.61 19.45
CA LEU A 21 -16.08 33.16 20.82
C LEU A 21 -17.18 32.15 21.22
N CYS A 22 -16.78 30.93 21.58
CA CYS A 22 -17.59 30.03 22.41
C CYS A 22 -17.30 30.35 23.89
N PRO A 23 -18.32 30.49 24.77
CA PRO A 23 -18.10 30.67 26.20
C PRO A 23 -17.52 29.39 26.83
N LEU A 24 -16.44 29.56 27.60
CA LEU A 24 -15.80 28.52 28.39
C LEU A 24 -16.72 28.11 29.57
N ALA A 25 -17.02 26.82 29.67
CA ALA A 25 -17.69 26.22 30.82
C ALA A 25 -16.73 26.14 32.03
N PRO A 26 -17.21 26.34 33.28
CA PRO A 26 -16.37 26.29 34.47
C PRO A 26 -15.89 24.85 34.76
N GLN A 27 -14.59 24.69 34.94
CA GLN A 27 -13.93 23.43 35.29
C GLN A 27 -14.10 23.15 36.79
N GLY A 28 -14.91 22.14 37.13
CA GLY A 28 -14.96 21.57 38.48
C GLY A 28 -13.70 20.75 38.81
N PRO A 29 -13.43 20.45 40.09
CA PRO A 29 -12.20 19.76 40.50
C PRO A 29 -12.14 18.33 39.96
N ARG A 30 -11.02 17.99 39.32
CA ARG A 30 -10.73 16.65 38.79
C ARG A 30 -10.49 15.66 39.93
N SER A 31 -11.35 14.66 40.06
CA SER A 31 -11.10 13.46 40.86
C SER A 31 -10.06 12.60 40.15
N GLN A 32 -9.01 12.17 40.88
CA GLN A 32 -8.01 11.24 40.36
C GLN A 32 -8.62 9.83 40.20
N PRO A 33 -8.30 9.09 39.13
CA PRO A 33 -8.72 7.69 39.01
C PRO A 33 -7.94 6.80 39.99
N PRO A 34 -8.58 5.75 40.55
CA PRO A 34 -7.94 4.86 41.52
C PRO A 34 -6.85 3.99 40.86
N LEU A 35 -5.78 3.72 41.62
CA LEU A 35 -4.68 2.85 41.23
C LEU A 35 -5.12 1.37 41.12
N PRO A 36 -4.56 0.60 40.17
CA PRO A 36 -4.89 -0.82 40.04
C PRO A 36 -4.32 -1.66 41.20
N PRO A 37 -4.99 -2.77 41.57
CA PRO A 37 -4.53 -3.64 42.66
C PRO A 37 -3.26 -4.42 42.28
N SER A 38 -2.36 -4.58 43.26
CA SER A 38 -1.11 -5.33 43.17
C SER A 38 -1.34 -6.81 42.87
N ILE A 39 -0.87 -7.28 41.71
CA ILE A 39 -0.92 -8.69 41.30
C ILE A 39 0.17 -9.48 42.05
N HIS A 40 -0.26 -10.38 42.94
CA HIS A 40 0.60 -11.39 43.55
C HIS A 40 1.08 -12.40 42.51
N ARG A 41 2.40 -12.46 42.24
CA ARG A 41 3.02 -13.54 41.49
C ARG A 41 3.06 -14.82 42.35
N PRO A 42 2.51 -15.97 41.89
CA PRO A 42 2.74 -17.23 42.57
C PRO A 42 4.17 -17.73 42.34
N ARG A 43 4.77 -18.24 43.41
CA ARG A 43 6.12 -18.77 43.54
C ARG A 43 6.20 -20.14 42.85
N LEU A 44 7.05 -20.29 41.84
CA LEU A 44 7.33 -21.56 41.17
C LEU A 44 8.01 -22.54 42.15
N SER A 45 7.37 -23.68 42.41
CA SER A 45 8.00 -24.83 43.09
C SER A 45 8.51 -25.80 42.04
N SER A 46 9.81 -26.11 42.10
CA SER A 46 10.46 -27.14 41.31
C SER A 46 9.99 -28.54 41.74
N ARG A 47 9.60 -29.38 40.77
CA ARG A 47 9.55 -30.84 40.94
C ARG A 47 10.24 -31.51 39.76
N HIS A 48 11.31 -32.24 40.09
CA HIS A 48 11.95 -33.25 39.26
C HIS A 48 11.03 -34.46 39.07
N GLY A 49 11.05 -35.08 37.89
CA GLY A 49 10.33 -36.32 37.65
C GLY A 49 10.44 -36.86 36.22
N SER A 50 11.43 -37.74 36.04
CA SER A 50 11.49 -38.89 35.15
C SER A 50 11.58 -38.77 33.63
N LYS A 51 12.57 -39.52 33.14
CA LYS A 51 12.89 -39.89 31.75
C LYS A 51 11.82 -40.82 31.21
N HIS A 52 11.42 -40.68 29.94
CA HIS A 52 11.18 -41.82 29.05
C HIS A 52 11.34 -41.43 27.57
N SER A 53 11.93 -42.37 26.85
CA SER A 53 12.25 -42.44 25.43
C SER A 53 10.99 -42.47 24.55
N PHE A 54 11.05 -41.84 23.36
CA PHE A 54 10.95 -42.51 22.04
C PHE A 54 10.58 -41.51 20.93
N SER A 55 11.13 -41.79 19.74
CA SER A 55 10.65 -41.39 18.39
C SER A 55 11.12 -40.04 17.85
N THR A 56 12.15 -40.08 17.00
CA THR A 56 12.49 -39.03 16.05
C THR A 56 11.35 -38.84 15.04
N CYS A 57 10.51 -37.83 15.29
CA CYS A 57 9.57 -37.30 14.32
C CYS A 57 10.20 -36.07 13.67
N THR A 58 10.28 -36.12 12.34
CA THR A 58 10.75 -35.11 11.40
C THR A 58 10.42 -33.67 11.83
N GLN A 59 11.42 -32.78 11.76
CA GLN A 59 11.31 -31.35 12.06
C GLN A 59 10.09 -30.74 11.34
N ARG A 60 9.00 -30.53 12.08
CA ARG A 60 7.98 -29.55 11.72
C ARG A 60 8.57 -28.18 11.98
N HIS A 61 8.55 -27.31 10.98
CA HIS A 61 8.79 -25.88 11.14
C HIS A 61 7.84 -25.36 12.22
N SER A 62 8.40 -25.11 13.40
CA SER A 62 7.71 -24.52 14.53
C SER A 62 7.62 -23.02 14.25
N SER A 63 6.51 -22.57 13.67
CA SER A 63 6.19 -21.14 13.68
C SER A 63 5.90 -20.77 15.12
N ASN A 64 6.86 -20.08 15.74
CA ASN A 64 6.79 -19.55 17.09
C ASN A 64 5.66 -18.50 17.16
N MET A 65 4.42 -18.95 17.40
CA MET A 65 3.29 -18.08 17.73
C MET A 65 3.25 -17.88 19.24
N ALA A 66 4.10 -16.98 19.73
CA ALA A 66 4.05 -16.52 21.09
C ALA A 66 4.47 -15.04 21.11
N ASP A 67 3.56 -14.13 20.73
CA ASP A 67 3.22 -12.90 21.47
C ASP A 67 2.18 -12.02 20.72
N ALA A 68 1.09 -12.61 20.20
CA ALA A 68 0.02 -11.81 19.60
C ALA A 68 -0.96 -11.37 20.70
N GLY A 69 -0.73 -10.18 21.27
CA GLY A 69 -1.65 -9.55 22.21
C GLY A 69 -3.05 -9.33 21.62
N ALA A 70 -4.03 -9.07 22.48
CA ALA A 70 -5.49 -9.02 22.21
C ALA A 70 -5.98 -8.01 21.13
N TRP A 71 -5.08 -7.37 20.38
CA TRP A 71 -5.36 -6.46 19.26
C TRP A 71 -4.70 -6.90 17.94
N GLY A 72 -3.95 -8.01 17.94
CA GLY A 72 -3.18 -8.49 16.79
C GLY A 72 -3.70 -9.82 16.26
N ALA A 73 -4.14 -9.83 14.99
CA ALA A 73 -4.05 -10.95 14.03
C ALA A 73 -5.18 -10.97 12.96
N TRP A 74 -5.84 -9.87 12.64
CA TRP A 74 -6.52 -9.77 11.32
C TRP A 74 -5.50 -9.37 10.25
N GLN A 75 -4.49 -10.22 10.02
CA GLN A 75 -3.64 -10.06 8.86
C GLN A 75 -4.37 -10.70 7.67
N VAL A 76 -5.11 -9.88 6.93
CA VAL A 76 -5.59 -10.27 5.61
C VAL A 76 -4.36 -10.39 4.73
N GLN A 77 -4.01 -11.62 4.39
CA GLN A 77 -2.89 -11.90 3.51
C GLN A 77 -3.24 -11.41 2.09
N PRO A 78 -2.27 -10.85 1.35
CA PRO A 78 -2.47 -10.54 -0.06
C PRO A 78 -2.81 -11.83 -0.82
N SER A 79 -3.53 -11.71 -1.94
CA SER A 79 -3.74 -12.84 -2.85
C SER A 79 -2.40 -13.48 -3.24
N THR A 80 -2.39 -14.81 -3.32
CA THR A 80 -1.21 -15.58 -3.75
C THR A 80 -0.71 -15.15 -5.13
N PHE A 81 -1.64 -14.85 -6.05
CA PHE A 81 -1.28 -14.36 -7.38
C PHE A 81 -0.69 -12.94 -7.33
N THR A 82 -1.24 -12.06 -6.48
CA THR A 82 -0.68 -10.72 -6.29
C THR A 82 0.74 -10.79 -5.77
N GLN A 83 1.02 -11.66 -4.79
CA GLN A 83 2.38 -11.86 -4.28
C GLN A 83 3.33 -12.36 -5.38
N LEU A 84 2.89 -13.31 -6.21
CA LEU A 84 3.69 -13.79 -7.33
C LEU A 84 4.07 -12.66 -8.31
N VAL A 85 3.13 -11.74 -8.60
CA VAL A 85 3.40 -10.58 -9.45
C VAL A 85 4.41 -9.66 -8.80
N VAL A 86 4.24 -9.34 -7.51
CA VAL A 86 5.16 -8.50 -6.74
C VAL A 86 6.56 -9.10 -6.74
N ASP A 87 6.70 -10.38 -6.39
CA ASP A 87 7.99 -11.07 -6.32
C ASP A 87 8.68 -11.11 -7.69
N SER A 88 7.90 -11.31 -8.76
CA SER A 88 8.41 -11.30 -10.14
C SER A 88 8.93 -9.92 -10.53
N MET A 89 8.21 -8.86 -10.16
CA MET A 89 8.62 -7.48 -10.43
C MET A 89 9.86 -7.11 -9.63
N GLN A 90 9.90 -7.42 -8.32
CA GLN A 90 11.05 -7.15 -7.46
C GLN A 90 12.31 -7.93 -7.89
N LYS A 91 12.15 -9.13 -8.45
CA LYS A 91 13.27 -9.90 -9.00
C LYS A 91 13.91 -9.20 -10.21
N LEU A 92 13.11 -8.55 -11.06
CA LEU A 92 13.60 -7.85 -12.26
C LEU A 92 14.05 -6.43 -11.93
N TYR A 93 13.30 -5.76 -11.06
CA TYR A 93 13.43 -4.35 -10.71
C TYR A 93 13.36 -4.21 -9.19
N PRO A 94 14.44 -4.51 -8.46
CA PRO A 94 14.46 -4.40 -7.00
C PRO A 94 14.09 -2.98 -6.54
N GLU A 95 13.18 -2.89 -5.57
CA GLU A 95 12.67 -1.59 -5.07
C GLU A 95 13.77 -0.74 -4.42
N GLU A 96 14.89 -1.35 -4.04
CA GLU A 96 16.08 -0.66 -3.53
C GLU A 96 16.75 0.26 -4.56
N LEU A 97 16.51 0.01 -5.85
CA LEU A 97 17.00 0.86 -6.93
C LEU A 97 16.17 2.15 -7.08
N ALA A 98 14.95 2.18 -6.54
CA ALA A 98 14.09 3.36 -6.60
C ALA A 98 14.63 4.51 -5.76
N ALA A 99 14.27 5.74 -6.14
CA ALA A 99 14.65 6.95 -5.42
C ALA A 99 13.87 7.10 -4.10
N ARG A 100 14.35 6.45 -3.04
CA ARG A 100 13.69 6.35 -1.71
C ARG A 100 13.30 7.68 -1.05
N SER A 101 13.92 8.80 -1.41
CA SER A 101 13.66 10.08 -0.76
C SER A 101 12.35 10.74 -1.20
N TRP A 102 11.82 10.37 -2.37
CA TRP A 102 10.65 11.03 -2.95
C TRP A 102 9.70 10.10 -3.69
N ASP A 103 10.15 8.91 -4.08
CA ASP A 103 9.33 7.99 -4.85
C ASP A 103 8.43 7.11 -3.98
N ASN A 104 7.33 6.61 -4.55
CA ASN A 104 6.43 5.65 -3.92
C ASN A 104 6.26 4.41 -4.80
N VAL A 105 7.18 3.45 -4.61
CA VAL A 105 7.20 2.17 -5.33
C VAL A 105 6.61 1.04 -4.48
N GLY A 106 6.31 -0.07 -5.13
CA GLY A 106 5.83 -1.30 -4.51
C GLY A 106 4.32 -1.50 -4.63
N LEU A 107 3.76 -2.30 -3.72
CA LEU A 107 2.33 -2.60 -3.68
C LEU A 107 1.55 -1.44 -3.03
N LEU A 108 0.92 -0.61 -3.85
CA LEU A 108 0.18 0.58 -3.40
C LEU A 108 -1.27 0.26 -2.98
N VAL A 109 -1.87 -0.75 -3.60
CA VAL A 109 -3.22 -1.24 -3.28
C VAL A 109 -3.19 -2.76 -3.25
N GLY A 110 -3.56 -3.36 -2.12
CA GLY A 110 -3.64 -4.81 -1.96
C GLY A 110 -5.02 -5.37 -2.27
N ASN A 111 -5.10 -6.69 -2.40
CA ASN A 111 -6.35 -7.45 -2.49
C ASN A 111 -6.24 -8.76 -1.70
N ALA A 112 -7.39 -9.31 -1.31
CA ALA A 112 -7.48 -10.64 -0.71
C ALA A 112 -7.71 -11.71 -1.78
N GLU A 113 -7.48 -12.97 -1.42
CA GLU A 113 -7.77 -14.11 -2.29
C GLU A 113 -9.27 -14.17 -2.63
N ALA A 114 -9.58 -14.33 -3.92
CA ALA A 114 -10.95 -14.36 -4.43
C ALA A 114 -11.23 -15.69 -5.13
N GLN A 115 -12.14 -16.49 -4.57
CA GLN A 115 -12.48 -17.81 -5.11
C GLN A 115 -13.00 -17.69 -6.55
N GLY A 116 -12.41 -18.45 -7.47
CA GLY A 116 -12.83 -18.50 -8.87
C GLY A 116 -12.38 -17.33 -9.74
N LYS A 117 -11.69 -16.32 -9.17
CA LYS A 117 -11.12 -15.22 -9.97
C LYS A 117 -9.94 -15.74 -10.80
N LYS A 118 -9.95 -15.46 -12.10
CA LYS A 118 -8.87 -15.88 -12.99
C LYS A 118 -7.67 -14.95 -12.84
N PRO A 119 -6.43 -15.48 -12.74
CA PRO A 119 -5.23 -14.66 -12.69
C PRO A 119 -5.09 -13.79 -13.95
N LYS A 120 -5.13 -12.47 -13.79
CA LYS A 120 -4.98 -11.52 -14.89
C LYS A 120 -4.23 -10.27 -14.44
N VAL A 121 -3.22 -9.88 -15.23
CA VAL A 121 -2.45 -8.64 -15.02
C VAL A 121 -2.78 -7.65 -16.14
N LEU A 122 -3.02 -6.40 -15.77
CA LEU A 122 -3.07 -5.27 -16.70
C LEU A 122 -1.83 -4.41 -16.48
N VAL A 123 -1.11 -4.08 -17.54
CA VAL A 123 0.05 -3.18 -17.49
C VAL A 123 -0.34 -1.84 -18.11
N THR A 124 0.01 -0.74 -17.46
CA THR A 124 -0.28 0.61 -17.96
C THR A 124 0.83 1.59 -17.58
N ASN A 125 0.96 2.68 -18.34
CA ASN A 125 1.78 3.80 -17.91
C ASN A 125 1.11 4.56 -16.77
N ASP A 126 -0.12 5.02 -17.03
CA ASP A 126 -0.94 5.83 -16.12
C ASP A 126 -2.21 5.07 -15.73
N LEU A 127 -2.49 5.01 -14.42
CA LEU A 127 -3.75 4.49 -13.91
C LEU A 127 -4.80 5.60 -13.87
N THR A 128 -5.40 5.88 -15.03
CA THR A 128 -6.52 6.81 -15.15
C THR A 128 -7.84 6.16 -14.75
N TYR A 129 -8.89 6.97 -14.52
CA TYR A 129 -10.23 6.45 -14.23
C TYR A 129 -10.74 5.49 -15.31
N GLN A 130 -10.53 5.81 -16.60
CA GLN A 130 -10.94 4.95 -17.72
C GLN A 130 -10.23 3.58 -17.65
N VAL A 131 -8.91 3.58 -17.40
CA VAL A 131 -8.12 2.35 -17.26
C VAL A 131 -8.61 1.51 -16.09
N ALA A 132 -8.94 2.14 -14.96
CA ALA A 132 -9.48 1.44 -13.80
C ALA A 132 -10.85 0.79 -14.12
N ILE A 133 -11.73 1.51 -14.81
CA ILE A 133 -13.02 0.96 -15.25
C ILE A 133 -12.83 -0.21 -16.21
N ASP A 134 -11.89 -0.12 -17.15
CA ASP A 134 -11.62 -1.22 -18.07
C ASP A 134 -10.98 -2.42 -17.38
N ALA A 135 -10.12 -2.20 -16.38
CA ALA A 135 -9.58 -3.27 -15.53
C ALA A 135 -10.69 -3.99 -14.76
N ILE A 136 -11.68 -3.25 -14.24
CA ILE A 136 -12.85 -3.81 -13.55
C ILE A 136 -13.72 -4.61 -14.52
N LYS A 137 -14.05 -4.07 -15.70
CA LYS A 137 -14.83 -4.78 -16.73
C LYS A 137 -14.16 -6.09 -17.16
N GLN A 138 -12.83 -6.09 -17.21
CA GLN A 138 -12.04 -7.26 -17.60
C GLN A 138 -11.76 -8.22 -16.42
N ASP A 139 -12.25 -7.93 -15.21
CA ASP A 139 -12.00 -8.70 -13.99
C ASP A 139 -10.49 -8.97 -13.76
N VAL A 140 -9.69 -7.91 -13.85
CA VAL A 140 -8.25 -7.96 -13.62
C VAL A 140 -7.95 -8.24 -12.15
N SER A 141 -6.90 -9.02 -11.86
CA SER A 141 -6.45 -9.30 -10.50
C SER A 141 -5.46 -8.24 -10.01
N VAL A 142 -4.50 -7.85 -10.85
CA VAL A 142 -3.42 -6.93 -10.51
C VAL A 142 -3.20 -5.94 -11.66
N ILE A 143 -3.05 -4.67 -11.32
CA ILE A 143 -2.60 -3.63 -12.23
C ILE A 143 -1.13 -3.33 -11.92
N VAL A 144 -0.27 -3.33 -12.94
CA VAL A 144 1.10 -2.81 -12.86
C VAL A 144 1.11 -1.46 -13.56
N SER A 145 1.21 -0.37 -12.80
CA SER A 145 1.26 1.00 -13.32
C SER A 145 2.67 1.56 -13.22
N TYR A 146 3.23 2.10 -14.30
CA TYR A 146 4.55 2.74 -14.26
C TYR A 146 4.56 3.93 -13.32
N HIS A 147 3.59 4.85 -13.45
CA HIS A 147 3.48 5.97 -12.54
C HIS A 147 2.77 5.58 -11.24
N PRO A 148 3.23 6.08 -10.08
CA PRO A 148 2.65 5.79 -8.79
C PRO A 148 1.26 6.39 -8.67
N PHE A 149 0.26 5.51 -8.64
CA PHE A 149 -1.14 5.92 -8.49
C PHE A 149 -1.39 6.66 -7.17
N ILE A 150 -0.64 6.34 -6.11
CA ILE A 150 -0.58 7.14 -4.87
C ILE A 150 0.82 7.73 -4.82
N PHE A 151 1.01 8.98 -5.25
CA PHE A 151 2.35 9.59 -5.21
C PHE A 151 2.63 10.25 -3.85
N SER A 152 1.65 10.98 -3.31
CA SER A 152 1.70 11.59 -1.98
C SER A 152 0.73 10.92 -1.03
N GLY A 153 1.07 10.88 0.27
CA GLY A 153 0.20 10.30 1.29
C GLY A 153 -1.22 10.90 1.29
N LEU A 154 -2.23 10.03 1.20
CA LEU A 154 -3.64 10.41 1.22
C LEU A 154 -4.10 10.61 2.68
N LYS A 155 -4.62 11.80 3.00
CA LYS A 155 -5.17 12.11 4.35
C LYS A 155 -6.60 11.61 4.53
N SER A 156 -7.31 11.37 3.43
CA SER A 156 -8.67 10.83 3.39
C SER A 156 -8.91 10.14 2.06
N ILE A 157 -9.90 9.25 2.02
CA ILE A 157 -10.32 8.54 0.80
C ILE A 157 -11.83 8.72 0.67
N THR A 158 -12.26 9.51 -0.31
CA THR A 158 -13.65 9.90 -0.52
C THR A 158 -14.01 9.92 -2.01
N ASN A 159 -15.30 9.93 -2.34
CA ASN A 159 -15.74 10.06 -3.74
C ASN A 159 -15.67 11.49 -4.28
N LYS A 160 -15.14 12.46 -3.51
CA LYS A 160 -15.05 13.87 -3.93
C LYS A 160 -13.88 14.14 -4.85
N ASP A 161 -12.84 13.33 -4.73
CA ASP A 161 -11.63 13.41 -5.53
C ASP A 161 -11.58 12.24 -6.54
N PRO A 162 -11.28 12.49 -7.83
CA PRO A 162 -11.28 11.44 -8.85
C PRO A 162 -10.27 10.29 -8.59
N GLN A 163 -9.09 10.59 -8.06
CA GLN A 163 -8.08 9.58 -7.73
C GLN A 163 -8.58 8.71 -6.56
N GLN A 164 -9.10 9.33 -5.51
CA GLN A 164 -9.67 8.59 -4.37
C GLN A 164 -10.92 7.78 -4.76
N ALA A 165 -11.79 8.31 -5.62
CA ALA A 165 -12.92 7.57 -6.15
C ALA A 165 -12.46 6.33 -6.93
N THR A 166 -11.44 6.49 -7.78
CA THR A 166 -10.81 5.39 -8.53
C THR A 166 -10.24 4.33 -7.59
N LEU A 167 -9.52 4.75 -6.55
CA LEU A 167 -9.00 3.87 -5.50
C LEU A 167 -10.12 3.04 -4.85
N LEU A 168 -11.23 3.69 -4.50
CA LEU A 168 -12.39 3.03 -3.91
C LEU A 168 -13.05 2.04 -4.88
N HIS A 169 -13.08 2.31 -6.18
CA HIS A 169 -13.60 1.37 -7.17
C HIS A 169 -12.72 0.13 -7.29
N LEU A 170 -11.41 0.31 -7.37
CA LEU A 170 -10.45 -0.79 -7.47
C LEU A 170 -10.44 -1.66 -6.20
N ALA A 171 -10.44 -1.03 -5.03
CA ALA A 171 -10.49 -1.72 -3.74
C ALA A 171 -11.77 -2.56 -3.60
N ARG A 172 -12.93 -2.02 -3.99
CA ARG A 172 -14.20 -2.78 -3.99
C ARG A 172 -14.21 -3.94 -4.97
N ALA A 173 -13.52 -3.81 -6.11
CA ALA A 173 -13.40 -4.86 -7.11
C ALA A 173 -12.30 -5.90 -6.78
N GLY A 174 -11.58 -5.75 -5.66
CA GLY A 174 -10.50 -6.66 -5.27
C GLY A 174 -9.35 -6.67 -6.28
N ILE A 175 -9.01 -5.49 -6.82
CA ILE A 175 -7.92 -5.32 -7.78
C ILE A 175 -6.74 -4.68 -7.09
N ALA A 176 -5.59 -5.36 -7.10
CA ALA A 176 -4.35 -4.83 -6.57
C ALA A 176 -3.68 -3.86 -7.56
N VAL A 177 -2.85 -2.95 -7.05
CA VAL A 177 -2.05 -2.01 -7.85
C VAL A 177 -0.61 -2.03 -7.36
N TYR A 178 0.32 -2.40 -8.25
CA TYR A 178 1.75 -2.40 -8.03
C TYR A 178 2.43 -1.35 -8.92
N CYS A 179 3.44 -0.67 -8.38
CA CYS A 179 4.13 0.40 -9.08
C CYS A 179 5.66 0.26 -8.95
N PRO A 180 6.39 -0.04 -10.04
CA PRO A 180 7.86 -0.08 -9.98
C PRO A 180 8.53 1.28 -10.19
N HIS A 181 7.90 2.23 -10.90
CA HIS A 181 8.39 3.57 -11.22
C HIS A 181 9.92 3.68 -11.41
N THR A 182 10.62 4.44 -10.56
CA THR A 182 12.07 4.67 -10.73
C THR A 182 12.93 3.41 -10.55
N ALA A 183 12.45 2.34 -9.92
CA ALA A 183 13.18 1.07 -9.88
C ALA A 183 13.38 0.50 -11.29
N VAL A 184 12.38 0.64 -12.16
CA VAL A 184 12.47 0.22 -13.57
C VAL A 184 13.37 1.15 -14.37
N ASP A 185 13.43 2.44 -14.04
CA ASP A 185 14.30 3.40 -14.71
C ASP A 185 15.78 3.17 -14.38
N ALA A 186 16.06 2.83 -13.12
CA ALA A 186 17.41 2.63 -12.58
C ALA A 186 17.97 1.22 -12.81
N ALA A 187 17.11 0.25 -13.17
CA ALA A 187 17.55 -1.12 -13.38
C ALA A 187 18.54 -1.24 -14.57
N PRO A 188 19.62 -2.04 -14.45
CA PRO A 188 20.61 -2.21 -15.52
C PRO A 188 20.03 -2.73 -16.84
N GLN A 189 18.97 -3.54 -16.78
CA GLN A 189 18.20 -4.01 -17.94
C GLN A 189 16.78 -3.42 -17.93
N GLY A 190 16.66 -2.20 -17.42
CA GLY A 190 15.42 -1.47 -17.25
C GLY A 190 15.00 -0.65 -18.47
N LEU A 191 14.10 0.29 -18.23
CA LEU A 191 13.47 1.10 -19.28
C LEU A 191 14.50 1.89 -20.11
N ASN A 192 15.47 2.51 -19.44
CA ASN A 192 16.48 3.35 -20.10
C ASN A 192 17.42 2.54 -21.00
N THR A 193 17.82 1.34 -20.58
CA THR A 193 18.62 0.42 -21.41
C THR A 193 17.84 -0.02 -22.64
N TRP A 194 16.57 -0.41 -22.45
CA TRP A 194 15.69 -0.80 -23.56
C TRP A 194 15.48 0.35 -24.57
N LEU A 195 15.28 1.58 -24.11
CA LEU A 195 15.18 2.76 -24.99
C LEU A 195 16.47 3.02 -25.75
N ALA A 196 17.63 2.92 -25.08
CA ALA A 196 18.93 3.09 -25.72
C ALA A 196 19.16 2.05 -26.83
N ASP A 197 18.81 0.78 -26.57
CA ASP A 197 18.95 -0.30 -27.55
C ASP A 197 18.09 -0.08 -28.80
N ILE A 198 16.88 0.52 -28.66
CA ILE A 198 16.02 0.85 -29.80
C ILE A 198 16.64 1.93 -30.68
N ILE A 199 17.25 2.95 -30.05
CA ILE A 199 17.76 4.12 -30.76
C ILE A 199 19.14 3.85 -31.37
N ALA A 200 20.03 3.22 -30.60
CA ALA A 200 21.44 3.04 -30.96
C ALA A 200 21.78 1.62 -31.43
N GLY A 201 20.84 0.67 -31.33
CA GLY A 201 21.11 -0.77 -31.49
C GLY A 201 21.62 -1.39 -30.18
N PRO A 202 21.60 -2.73 -30.08
CA PRO A 202 21.98 -3.44 -28.86
C PRO A 202 23.43 -3.12 -28.48
N HIS A 203 23.61 -2.49 -27.33
CA HIS A 203 24.95 -2.19 -26.84
C HIS A 203 25.48 -3.40 -26.04
N PRO A 204 26.70 -3.92 -26.31
CA PRO A 204 27.25 -5.07 -25.60
C PRO A 204 27.66 -4.79 -24.15
N SER A 205 27.10 -3.77 -23.49
CA SER A 205 27.50 -3.38 -22.14
C SER A 205 27.01 -4.41 -21.12
N ALA A 206 27.93 -5.29 -20.73
CA ALA A 206 27.88 -6.11 -19.52
C ALA A 206 28.10 -5.26 -18.24
N ARG A 207 27.53 -4.06 -18.16
CA ARG A 207 27.62 -3.22 -16.96
C ARG A 207 26.38 -3.43 -16.12
N SER A 208 26.53 -4.38 -15.20
CA SER A 208 25.73 -4.61 -14.00
C SER A 208 25.71 -3.42 -13.06
#